data_AF-A0A2B7X0Z5-F1
#
_entry.id   AF-A0A2B7X0Z5-F1
#
_cell.length_a   1.000
_cell.length_b   1.000
_cell.length_c   1.000
_cell.angle_alpha   90.00
_cell.angle_beta   90.00
_cell.angle_gamma   90.00
#
_symmetry.space_group_name_H-M   'P 1'
#
loop_
_entity.id
_entity.type
_entity.pdbx_description
1 polymer ?
#
loop_
_entity_poly.entity_id
_entity_poly.type
_entity_poly.pdbx_seq_one_letter_code
_entity_poly.pdbx_strand_id
1 'polypeptide(L)'
;MSNPDPRSIGFTHTQPQQNFKLLELPPELVELLSSDHPPTLYLKSPASTPASQSGHGHSSKSSNGDFVNLCTPTQTYILRQVHSSNSIFLIKPSERPRDDHTINSDVNGRPDAGTSPHGKDPVVTAIALCKSTMELHEPDKSFSAFPFLLQSLRVYDGPLNSGDRMDIEDGMDGTDTTQSRKVIKRVFADVPLSPVECKAAWINICAFVHLDPTAGRLVAWQPFAAVKLEVWKKILEGSLLHEINLEKQFLARDLWKAILDPDDDGTPFPRTLFDALIRRLTDNTSVSLYSEMNWASLDKNTTAKWIGEIYLETTAPDTGRAISHAQFLEAWRDLLPESWRAEASLDNMEVRINHFY
;
A
#
# COMPACT_ATOMS: atom_id res chain seq x y z
N MET A 1 -2.51 -0.49 -67.02
CA MET A 1 -1.98 0.58 -66.16
C MET A 1 -3.17 1.17 -65.42
N SER A 2 -3.29 0.89 -64.12
CA SER A 2 -4.42 1.34 -63.30
C SER A 2 -4.11 2.74 -62.78
N ASN A 3 -4.99 3.71 -63.05
CA ASN A 3 -4.89 5.04 -62.45
C ASN A 3 -4.92 4.91 -60.91
N PRO A 4 -4.03 5.61 -60.17
CA PRO A 4 -4.16 5.70 -58.74
C PRO A 4 -5.49 6.38 -58.40
N ASP A 5 -6.26 5.72 -57.54
CA ASP A 5 -7.55 6.20 -57.04
C ASP A 5 -7.33 7.57 -56.36
N PRO A 6 -8.08 8.65 -56.68
CA PRO A 6 -7.87 10.00 -56.16
C PRO A 6 -8.09 10.16 -54.63
N ARG A 7 -8.21 9.05 -53.90
CA ARG A 7 -8.38 8.96 -52.44
C ARG A 7 -7.34 8.05 -51.77
N SER A 8 -6.21 7.77 -52.40
CA SER A 8 -5.13 6.99 -51.76
C SER A 8 -4.44 7.80 -50.68
N ILE A 9 -4.49 7.34 -49.43
CA ILE A 9 -3.70 7.89 -48.31
C ILE A 9 -2.32 7.25 -48.35
N GLY A 10 -1.26 8.05 -48.32
CA GLY A 10 0.11 7.53 -48.29
C GLY A 10 0.38 6.77 -46.98
N PHE A 11 1.02 5.60 -47.05
CA PHE A 11 1.41 4.83 -45.86
C PHE A 11 2.94 4.71 -45.78
N THR A 12 3.50 5.09 -44.63
CA THR A 12 4.96 5.10 -44.39
C THR A 12 5.30 4.43 -43.07
N HIS A 13 6.57 4.12 -42.83
CA HIS A 13 7.04 3.44 -41.62
C HIS A 13 8.25 4.17 -41.02
N THR A 14 8.23 4.47 -39.72
CA THR A 14 9.35 5.10 -39.04
C THR A 14 10.43 4.08 -38.68
N GLN A 15 11.70 4.41 -38.92
CA GLN A 15 12.85 3.65 -38.41
C GLN A 15 13.80 4.60 -37.66
N PRO A 16 14.17 4.33 -36.40
CA PRO A 16 13.74 3.19 -35.58
C PRO A 16 12.26 3.25 -35.15
N GLN A 17 11.67 2.09 -34.85
CA GLN A 17 10.33 2.01 -34.28
C GLN A 17 10.32 2.57 -32.85
N GLN A 18 9.23 3.23 -32.47
CA GLN A 18 9.05 3.82 -31.15
C GLN A 18 8.63 2.74 -30.13
N ASN A 19 9.06 2.89 -28.87
CA ASN A 19 8.81 1.93 -27.80
C ASN A 19 7.40 2.09 -27.17
N PHE A 20 6.36 1.92 -27.98
CA PHE A 20 4.98 1.91 -27.50
C PHE A 20 4.55 0.49 -27.10
N LYS A 21 3.82 0.41 -25.98
CA LYS A 21 3.12 -0.80 -25.53
C LYS A 21 1.62 -0.49 -25.43
N LEU A 22 0.81 -1.50 -25.73
CA LEU A 22 -0.64 -1.42 -25.55
C LEU A 22 -0.98 -1.87 -24.14
N LEU A 23 -1.77 -1.09 -23.43
CA LEU A 23 -2.33 -1.42 -22.12
C LEU A 23 -3.84 -1.38 -22.21
N GLU A 24 -4.49 -2.47 -21.81
CA GLU A 24 -5.93 -2.54 -21.66
C GLU A 24 -6.35 -1.80 -20.39
N LEU A 25 -7.33 -0.91 -20.50
CA LEU A 25 -7.81 -0.08 -19.41
C LEU A 25 -9.25 -0.47 -19.06
N PRO A 26 -9.49 -0.99 -17.85
CA PRO A 26 -10.84 -1.13 -17.30
C PRO A 26 -11.61 0.19 -17.31
N PRO A 27 -12.96 0.17 -17.40
CA PRO A 27 -13.78 1.38 -17.42
C PRO A 27 -13.48 2.35 -16.28
N GLU A 28 -13.27 1.85 -15.05
CA GLU A 28 -12.95 2.71 -13.90
C GLU A 28 -11.62 3.45 -14.07
N LEU A 29 -10.62 2.83 -14.72
CA LEU A 29 -9.34 3.51 -15.00
C LEU A 29 -9.45 4.51 -16.14
N VAL A 30 -10.29 4.23 -17.14
CA VAL A 30 -10.57 5.20 -18.21
C VAL A 30 -11.22 6.45 -17.64
N GLU A 31 -12.22 6.29 -16.78
CA GLU A 31 -12.88 7.40 -16.08
C GLU A 31 -11.88 8.17 -15.21
N LEU A 32 -11.06 7.45 -14.42
CA LEU A 32 -10.06 8.05 -13.55
C LEU A 32 -9.02 8.87 -14.32
N LEU A 33 -8.52 8.34 -15.45
CA LEU A 33 -7.54 9.01 -16.31
C LEU A 33 -8.14 10.15 -17.15
N SER A 34 -9.45 10.11 -17.42
CA SER A 34 -10.16 11.15 -18.18
C SER A 34 -10.76 12.24 -17.30
N SER A 35 -10.63 12.13 -15.97
CA SER A 35 -11.11 13.13 -15.01
C SER A 35 -10.33 14.44 -15.10
N ASP A 36 -10.90 15.54 -14.58
CA ASP A 36 -10.25 16.88 -14.57
C ASP A 36 -8.92 16.91 -13.80
N HIS A 37 -8.78 16.00 -12.83
CA HIS A 37 -7.61 15.88 -11.96
C HIS A 37 -7.13 14.42 -11.90
N PRO A 38 -6.56 13.90 -13.00
CA PRO A 38 -6.17 12.50 -13.07
C PRO A 38 -5.03 12.24 -12.07
N PRO A 39 -5.13 11.19 -11.23
CA PRO A 39 -4.10 10.88 -10.25
C PRO A 39 -2.87 10.27 -10.90
N THR A 40 -1.74 10.38 -10.23
CA THR A 40 -0.53 9.65 -10.61
C THR A 40 -0.72 8.15 -10.37
N LEU A 41 -0.55 7.35 -11.42
CA LEU A 41 -0.48 5.89 -11.34
C LEU A 41 0.99 5.44 -11.20
N TYR A 42 1.21 4.36 -10.46
CA TYR A 42 2.55 3.83 -10.21
C TYR A 42 2.66 2.39 -10.71
N LEU A 43 3.74 2.10 -11.43
CA LEU A 43 4.16 0.72 -11.68
C LEU A 43 5.13 0.30 -10.58
N LYS A 44 4.76 -0.72 -9.80
CA LYS A 44 5.56 -1.22 -8.69
C LYS A 44 5.88 -2.70 -8.87
N SER A 45 7.08 -3.09 -8.46
CA SER A 45 7.52 -4.48 -8.39
C SER A 45 8.08 -4.76 -7.00
N PRO A 46 8.03 -6.01 -6.51
CA PRO A 46 8.74 -6.38 -5.29
C PRO A 46 10.22 -6.01 -5.37
N ALA A 47 10.83 -5.63 -4.25
CA ALA A 47 12.27 -5.44 -4.19
C ALA A 47 12.99 -6.75 -4.57
N SER A 48 13.94 -6.68 -5.51
CA SER A 48 14.78 -7.83 -5.86
C SER A 48 15.64 -8.21 -4.65
N THR A 49 15.29 -9.28 -3.94
CA THR A 49 16.15 -9.81 -2.87
C THR A 49 17.47 -10.27 -3.49
N PRO A 50 18.65 -9.72 -3.11
CA PRO A 50 19.92 -10.25 -3.57
C PRO A 50 20.09 -11.67 -3.03
N ALA A 51 20.20 -12.64 -3.94
CA ALA A 51 20.36 -14.06 -3.64
C ALA A 51 21.50 -14.30 -2.64
N SER A 52 21.13 -14.52 -1.37
CA SER A 52 22.07 -14.79 -0.28
C SER A 52 21.51 -15.94 0.58
N GLN A 53 21.94 -17.15 0.25
CA GLN A 53 22.23 -18.27 1.15
C GLN A 53 21.24 -18.56 2.31
N SER A 54 20.38 -19.57 2.14
CA SER A 54 20.44 -20.81 2.94
C SER A 54 19.36 -21.78 2.45
N GLY A 55 19.77 -23.02 2.19
CA GLY A 55 18.87 -24.09 1.82
C GLY A 55 18.19 -24.68 3.06
N HIS A 56 16.88 -24.85 2.99
CA HIS A 56 16.20 -26.12 3.20
C HIS A 56 14.74 -25.99 2.75
N GLY A 57 14.28 -26.97 1.98
CA GLY A 57 13.04 -26.88 1.21
C GLY A 57 11.76 -27.02 2.03
N HIS A 58 10.70 -26.39 1.52
CA HIS A 58 9.57 -27.13 0.98
C HIS A 58 8.83 -26.25 -0.03
N SER A 59 8.65 -26.79 -1.23
CA SER A 59 8.01 -26.14 -2.36
C SER A 59 6.51 -25.93 -2.12
N SER A 60 6.09 -24.69 -1.91
CA SER A 60 4.85 -24.20 -2.51
C SER A 60 5.26 -23.38 -3.74
N LYS A 61 4.66 -23.68 -4.89
CA LYS A 61 4.86 -22.91 -6.12
C LYS A 61 4.15 -21.57 -5.97
N SER A 62 4.77 -20.59 -5.32
CA SER A 62 4.50 -19.19 -5.65
C SER A 62 5.67 -18.69 -6.48
N SER A 63 5.37 -18.28 -7.70
CA SER A 63 6.28 -17.62 -8.61
C SER A 63 6.70 -16.27 -8.02
N ASN A 64 7.64 -16.25 -7.09
CA ASN A 64 8.29 -15.02 -6.60
C ASN A 64 9.29 -14.45 -7.63
N GLY A 65 8.96 -14.58 -8.92
CA GLY A 65 9.77 -14.11 -10.04
C GLY A 65 9.01 -13.04 -10.82
N ASP A 66 9.56 -11.82 -10.80
CA ASP A 66 9.34 -10.74 -11.77
C ASP A 66 7.87 -10.47 -12.15
N PHE A 67 7.09 -9.94 -11.21
CA PHE A 67 5.78 -9.34 -11.52
C PHE A 67 5.79 -7.83 -11.29
N VAL A 68 4.96 -7.13 -12.05
CA VAL A 68 4.75 -5.67 -11.95
C VAL A 68 3.25 -5.43 -11.75
N ASN A 69 2.93 -4.53 -10.83
CA ASN A 69 1.57 -4.13 -10.50
C ASN A 69 1.36 -2.66 -10.86
N LEU A 70 0.18 -2.33 -11.38
CA LEU A 70 -0.30 -0.96 -11.55
C LEU A 70 -1.08 -0.59 -10.28
N CYS A 71 -0.58 0.40 -9.56
CA CYS A 71 -1.19 0.92 -8.36
C CYS A 71 -1.84 2.28 -8.66
N THR A 72 -3.15 2.37 -8.42
CA THR A 72 -3.84 3.65 -8.26
C THR A 72 -3.69 4.12 -6.80
N PRO A 73 -4.23 5.29 -6.42
CA PRO A 73 -4.25 5.71 -5.02
C PRO A 73 -4.99 4.71 -4.10
N THR A 74 -5.97 3.97 -4.63
CA THR A 74 -6.91 3.15 -3.85
C THR A 74 -6.85 1.64 -4.16
N GLN A 75 -6.35 1.25 -5.33
CA GLN A 75 -6.48 -0.10 -5.87
C GLN A 75 -5.19 -0.57 -6.56
N THR A 76 -4.95 -1.88 -6.53
CA THR A 76 -3.85 -2.53 -7.25
C THR A 76 -4.38 -3.43 -8.36
N TYR A 77 -3.68 -3.45 -9.49
CA TYR A 77 -3.91 -4.37 -10.61
C TYR A 77 -2.61 -5.09 -10.95
N ILE A 78 -2.68 -6.40 -11.19
CA ILE A 78 -1.57 -7.22 -11.67
C ILE A 78 -1.49 -7.06 -13.18
N LEU A 79 -0.29 -6.76 -13.71
CA LEU A 79 -0.06 -6.71 -15.15
C LEU A 79 0.22 -8.10 -15.70
N ARG A 80 -0.52 -8.47 -16.75
CA ARG A 80 -0.26 -9.69 -17.52
C ARG A 80 0.05 -9.32 -18.96
N GLN A 81 1.16 -9.83 -19.49
CA GLN A 81 1.47 -9.64 -20.91
C GLN A 81 0.90 -10.80 -21.74
N VAL A 82 0.10 -10.46 -22.75
CA VAL A 82 -0.46 -11.41 -23.71
C VAL A 82 0.11 -11.13 -25.09
N HIS A 83 0.70 -12.17 -25.70
CA HIS A 83 1.31 -12.07 -27.02
C HIS A 83 0.26 -12.32 -28.11
N SER A 84 0.38 -11.58 -29.21
CA SER A 84 -0.47 -11.73 -30.38
C SER A 84 0.35 -12.21 -31.57
N SER A 85 -0.22 -13.15 -32.34
CA SER A 85 0.32 -13.54 -33.66
C SER A 85 0.02 -12.49 -34.73
N ASN A 86 -0.88 -11.54 -34.46
CA ASN A 86 -1.25 -10.48 -35.38
C ASN A 86 -0.22 -9.34 -35.35
N SER A 87 -0.01 -8.70 -36.50
CA SER A 87 0.82 -7.50 -36.58
C SER A 87 -0.05 -6.26 -36.32
N ILE A 88 0.04 -5.71 -35.12
CA ILE A 88 -0.71 -4.50 -34.74
C ILE A 88 0.21 -3.30 -34.90
N PHE A 89 -0.10 -2.43 -35.87
CA PHE A 89 0.64 -1.20 -36.10
C PHE A 89 -0.04 -0.02 -35.40
N LEU A 90 0.72 0.71 -34.59
CA LEU A 90 0.32 2.04 -34.14
C LEU A 90 0.69 3.04 -35.22
N ILE A 91 -0.32 3.79 -35.65
CA ILE A 91 -0.21 4.75 -36.75
C ILE A 91 -0.48 6.16 -36.24
N LYS A 92 0.25 7.13 -36.81
CA LYS A 92 0.04 8.55 -36.56
C LYS A 92 -0.20 9.28 -37.88
N PRO A 93 -1.16 10.22 -37.95
CA PRO A 93 -1.28 11.12 -39.09
C PRO A 93 0.03 11.89 -39.29
N SER A 94 0.51 11.95 -40.53
CA SER A 94 1.65 12.74 -40.94
C SER A 94 1.30 13.59 -42.15
N GLU A 95 1.90 14.76 -42.20
CA GLU A 95 1.71 15.68 -43.31
C GLU A 95 2.97 15.63 -44.18
N ARG A 96 2.82 15.24 -45.44
CA ARG A 96 3.92 15.38 -46.40
C ARG A 96 3.78 16.76 -47.05
N PRO A 97 4.83 17.61 -47.02
CA PRO A 97 4.89 18.72 -47.97
C PRO A 97 4.79 18.11 -49.36
N ARG A 98 3.84 18.56 -50.19
CA ARG A 98 3.93 18.23 -51.61
C ARG A 98 5.28 18.75 -52.10
N ASP A 99 6.14 17.83 -52.55
CA ASP A 99 7.39 18.19 -53.18
C ASP A 99 7.02 19.07 -54.40
N ASP A 100 7.23 20.38 -54.29
CA ASP A 100 7.07 21.33 -55.39
C ASP A 100 8.24 21.13 -56.36
N HIS A 101 8.30 19.95 -56.97
CA HIS A 101 9.15 19.67 -58.11
C HIS A 101 8.40 20.08 -59.38
N THR A 102 8.01 21.35 -59.50
CA THR A 102 7.94 21.98 -60.82
C THR A 102 9.37 22.30 -61.25
N ILE A 103 9.87 21.37 -62.05
CA ILE A 103 10.87 21.54 -63.09
C ILE A 103 10.83 22.97 -63.64
N ASN A 104 11.97 23.64 -63.63
CA ASN A 104 12.22 24.80 -64.48
C ASN A 104 11.91 24.42 -65.94
N SER A 105 10.77 24.88 -66.44
CA SER A 105 10.56 25.05 -67.88
C SER A 105 9.72 26.30 -68.10
N ASP A 106 10.40 27.27 -68.69
CA ASP A 106 9.94 28.56 -69.17
C ASP A 106 8.61 28.55 -69.96
N VAL A 107 7.90 29.67 -69.79
CA VAL A 107 7.04 30.40 -70.77
C VAL A 107 5.55 30.04 -70.89
N ASN A 108 4.76 31.12 -70.70
CA ASN A 108 3.38 31.41 -71.12
C ASN A 108 2.19 31.05 -70.18
N GLY A 109 1.96 31.98 -69.26
CA GLY A 109 0.67 32.63 -68.97
C GLY A 109 -0.65 31.92 -69.25
N ARG A 110 -1.29 31.43 -68.19
CA ARG A 110 -2.74 31.53 -67.93
C ARG A 110 -3.01 31.28 -66.45
N PRO A 111 -3.75 32.15 -65.74
CA PRO A 111 -4.15 31.87 -64.36
C PRO A 111 -5.43 31.01 -64.40
N ASP A 112 -5.29 29.69 -64.33
CA ASP A 112 -6.43 28.83 -64.04
C ASP A 112 -6.78 28.95 -62.55
N ALA A 113 -7.97 29.50 -62.31
CA ALA A 113 -8.60 29.62 -61.02
C ALA A 113 -8.96 28.21 -60.49
N GLY A 114 -8.26 27.77 -59.46
CA GLY A 114 -8.55 26.49 -58.79
C GLY A 114 -7.57 26.06 -57.70
N THR A 115 -6.48 26.80 -57.49
CA THR A 115 -5.47 26.45 -56.48
C THR A 115 -5.97 26.77 -55.07
N SER A 116 -6.62 25.81 -54.41
CA SER A 116 -6.82 25.84 -52.96
C SER A 116 -5.45 25.95 -52.26
N PRO A 117 -5.20 26.98 -51.43
CA PRO A 117 -3.86 27.31 -50.95
C PRO A 117 -3.38 26.48 -49.74
N HIS A 118 -3.85 25.25 -49.52
CA HIS A 118 -3.41 24.42 -48.37
C HIS A 118 -3.45 22.89 -48.64
N GLY A 119 -2.94 22.42 -49.78
CA GLY A 119 -2.99 21.00 -50.17
C GLY A 119 -1.80 20.17 -49.68
N LYS A 120 -1.76 19.80 -48.39
CA LYS A 120 -0.88 18.71 -47.91
C LYS A 120 -1.58 17.39 -48.21
N ASP A 121 -0.87 16.44 -48.83
CA ASP A 121 -1.45 15.11 -49.05
C ASP A 121 -1.54 14.36 -47.71
N PRO A 122 -2.69 13.77 -47.37
CA PRO A 122 -2.83 13.02 -46.12
C PRO A 122 -1.94 11.78 -46.17
N VAL A 123 -1.02 11.68 -45.21
CA VAL A 123 -0.14 10.52 -45.03
C VAL A 123 -0.36 9.95 -43.62
N VAL A 124 -0.17 8.66 -43.49
CA VAL A 124 -0.19 7.94 -42.22
C VAL A 124 1.15 7.23 -42.07
N THR A 125 1.74 7.32 -40.89
CA THR A 125 3.02 6.69 -40.59
C THR A 125 2.85 5.67 -39.47
N ALA A 126 3.28 4.42 -39.71
CA ALA A 126 3.43 3.40 -38.68
C ALA A 126 4.63 3.74 -37.79
N ILE A 127 4.35 4.07 -36.54
CA ILE A 127 5.33 4.51 -35.54
C ILE A 127 5.79 3.39 -34.61
N ALA A 128 4.97 2.34 -34.43
CA ALA A 128 5.32 1.17 -33.62
C ALA A 128 4.60 -0.09 -34.12
N LEU A 129 5.23 -1.25 -33.90
CA LEU A 129 4.68 -2.59 -34.10
C LEU A 129 4.54 -3.27 -32.74
N CYS A 130 3.30 -3.43 -32.29
CA CYS A 130 3.00 -4.06 -31.00
C CYS A 130 2.67 -5.54 -31.22
N LYS A 131 3.52 -6.43 -30.69
CA LYS A 131 3.31 -7.89 -30.71
C LYS A 131 2.67 -8.43 -29.43
N SER A 132 2.40 -7.55 -28.47
CA SER A 132 1.80 -7.90 -27.20
C SER A 132 0.95 -6.77 -26.66
N THR A 133 -0.09 -7.15 -25.92
CA THR A 133 -0.92 -6.27 -25.12
C THR A 133 -0.69 -6.58 -23.64
N MET A 134 -0.77 -5.56 -22.81
CA MET A 134 -0.75 -5.69 -21.36
C MET A 134 -2.20 -5.64 -20.85
N GLU A 135 -2.60 -6.66 -20.12
CA GLU A 135 -3.92 -6.78 -19.50
C GLU A 135 -3.79 -6.49 -18.00
N LEU A 136 -4.85 -5.93 -17.41
CA LEU A 136 -4.94 -5.62 -16.00
C LEU A 136 -5.91 -6.58 -15.31
N HIS A 137 -5.45 -7.24 -14.26
CA HIS A 137 -6.27 -8.13 -13.44
C HIS A 137 -6.30 -7.66 -12.00
N GLU A 138 -7.45 -7.80 -11.35
CA GLU A 138 -7.52 -7.61 -9.91
C GLU A 138 -6.75 -8.73 -9.20
N PRO A 139 -5.95 -8.40 -8.17
CA PRO A 139 -5.25 -9.40 -7.38
C PRO A 139 -6.24 -10.26 -6.58
N ASP A 140 -5.89 -11.53 -6.38
CA ASP A 140 -6.65 -12.42 -5.49
C ASP A 140 -6.70 -11.84 -4.07
N LYS A 141 -7.77 -12.14 -3.32
CA LYS A 141 -7.95 -11.68 -1.93
C LYS A 141 -6.81 -12.07 -0.98
N SER A 142 -6.04 -13.10 -1.33
CA SER A 142 -4.85 -13.53 -0.57
C SER A 142 -3.64 -12.62 -0.79
N PHE A 143 -3.60 -11.87 -1.89
CA PHE A 143 -2.52 -10.93 -2.18
C PHE A 143 -2.75 -9.65 -1.38
N SER A 144 -1.96 -9.46 -0.34
CA SER A 144 -2.10 -8.33 0.59
C SER A 144 -0.75 -7.69 0.87
N ALA A 145 -0.76 -6.45 1.38
CA ALA A 145 0.45 -5.76 1.81
C ALA A 145 1.07 -6.36 3.09
N PHE A 146 0.35 -7.24 3.79
CA PHE A 146 0.75 -7.77 5.09
C PHE A 146 2.11 -8.51 5.06
N PRO A 147 2.35 -9.51 4.17
CA PRO A 147 3.64 -10.22 4.16
C PRO A 147 4.82 -9.32 3.79
N PHE A 148 4.62 -8.38 2.87
CA PHE A 148 5.66 -7.44 2.46
C PHE A 148 6.06 -6.53 3.63
N LEU A 149 5.08 -6.05 4.40
CA LEU A 149 5.36 -5.24 5.59
C LEU A 149 6.03 -6.06 6.69
N LEU A 150 5.56 -7.27 7.00
CA LEU A 150 6.20 -8.12 8.01
C LEU A 150 7.69 -8.37 7.69
N GLN A 151 8.04 -8.54 6.42
CA GLN A 151 9.43 -8.73 5.98
C GLN A 151 10.26 -7.44 6.02
N SER A 152 9.64 -6.28 5.82
CA SER A 152 10.33 -4.99 5.71
C SER A 152 10.53 -4.29 7.05
N LEU A 153 9.69 -4.59 8.04
CA LEU A 153 9.64 -3.93 9.34
C LEU A 153 10.48 -4.66 10.39
N ARG A 154 11.08 -3.89 11.30
CA ARG A 154 11.82 -4.45 12.44
C ARG A 154 10.87 -4.91 13.53
N VAL A 155 11.17 -6.02 14.19
CA VAL A 155 10.39 -6.50 15.33
C VAL A 155 10.78 -5.72 16.59
N TYR A 156 9.77 -5.18 17.27
CA TYR A 156 9.91 -4.54 18.58
C TYR A 156 9.43 -5.51 19.67
N ASP A 157 10.34 -5.91 20.54
CA ASP A 157 10.16 -6.97 21.54
C ASP A 157 10.01 -6.48 22.99
N GLY A 158 10.06 -5.17 23.22
CA GLY A 158 9.77 -4.58 24.52
C GLY A 158 10.59 -3.32 24.79
N PRO A 159 10.48 -2.75 26.00
CA PRO A 159 11.30 -1.61 26.40
C PRO A 159 12.78 -2.01 26.32
N LEU A 160 13.50 -1.35 25.43
CA LEU A 160 14.96 -1.43 25.31
C LEU A 160 15.52 -1.12 26.69
N ASN A 161 16.30 -2.06 27.25
CA ASN A 161 16.84 -2.05 28.61
C ASN A 161 16.95 -0.64 29.22
N SER A 162 16.38 -0.50 30.42
CA SER A 162 16.23 0.70 31.25
C SER A 162 17.49 1.54 31.53
N GLY A 163 18.62 1.27 30.89
CA GLY A 163 19.89 2.00 31.00
C GLY A 163 20.23 2.91 29.81
N ASP A 164 19.47 2.89 28.71
CA ASP A 164 19.71 3.73 27.52
C ASP A 164 18.44 4.52 27.14
N ARG A 165 17.63 4.87 28.16
CA ARG A 165 16.50 5.80 28.03
C ARG A 165 17.07 7.18 27.64
N MET A 166 17.23 7.44 26.35
CA MET A 166 17.38 8.83 25.90
C MET A 166 16.06 9.52 26.17
N ASP A 167 16.09 10.48 27.09
CA ASP A 167 15.02 11.44 27.33
C ASP A 167 14.77 12.22 26.03
N ILE A 168 13.92 11.68 25.17
CA ILE A 168 13.33 12.47 24.10
C ILE A 168 12.25 13.29 24.80
N GLU A 169 12.61 14.51 25.19
CA GLU A 169 11.65 15.51 25.64
C GLU A 169 10.44 15.51 24.69
N ASP A 170 9.25 15.29 25.27
CA ASP A 170 7.92 15.26 24.63
C ASP A 170 7.50 16.69 24.18
N GLY A 171 8.40 17.41 23.50
CA GLY A 171 8.34 18.86 23.30
C GLY A 171 8.74 19.37 21.92
N MET A 172 8.76 18.52 20.88
CA MET A 172 9.13 18.91 19.50
C MET A 172 8.02 18.57 18.48
N ASP A 173 6.85 19.19 18.69
CA ASP A 173 5.53 18.99 18.06
C ASP A 173 5.45 19.38 16.55
N GLY A 174 6.35 18.87 15.69
CA GLY A 174 6.15 19.01 14.25
C GLY A 174 7.28 18.50 13.35
N THR A 175 8.50 18.40 13.87
CA THR A 175 9.65 17.86 13.12
C THR A 175 9.58 16.34 13.01
N ASP A 176 9.08 15.64 14.04
CA ASP A 176 8.97 14.18 14.03
C ASP A 176 7.90 13.70 13.04
N THR A 177 6.71 14.30 13.05
CA THR A 177 5.59 13.91 12.17
C THR A 177 5.94 13.94 10.69
N THR A 178 6.74 14.92 10.27
CA THR A 178 7.21 15.02 8.87
C THR A 178 8.25 13.95 8.53
N GLN A 179 9.16 13.64 9.45
CA GLN A 179 10.16 12.60 9.25
C GLN A 179 9.53 11.20 9.29
N SER A 180 8.65 10.95 10.26
CA SER A 180 7.82 9.75 10.37
C SER A 180 7.00 9.50 9.10
N ARG A 181 6.38 10.54 8.53
CA ARG A 181 5.71 10.47 7.22
C ARG A 181 6.68 10.05 6.10
N LYS A 182 7.92 10.54 6.08
CA LYS A 182 8.92 10.15 5.07
C LYS A 182 9.31 8.68 5.22
N VAL A 183 9.45 8.18 6.45
CA VAL A 183 9.75 6.76 6.71
C VAL A 183 8.63 5.87 6.18
N ILE A 184 7.37 6.16 6.53
CA ILE A 184 6.20 5.39 6.06
C ILE A 184 6.13 5.39 4.53
N LYS A 185 6.29 6.56 3.89
CA LYS A 185 6.27 6.68 2.42
C LYS A 185 7.38 5.85 1.75
N ARG A 186 8.56 5.76 2.35
CA ARG A 186 9.65 4.92 1.84
C ARG A 186 9.28 3.44 1.93
N VAL A 187 8.79 2.99 3.07
CA VAL A 187 8.31 1.59 3.24
C VAL A 187 7.23 1.26 2.20
N PHE A 188 6.26 2.15 2.00
CA PHE A 188 5.16 1.91 1.04
C PHE A 188 5.60 1.98 -0.43
N ALA A 189 6.74 2.60 -0.73
CA ALA A 189 7.29 2.63 -2.09
C ALA A 189 7.79 1.24 -2.51
N ASP A 190 8.32 0.47 -1.57
CA ASP A 190 8.88 -0.87 -1.79
C ASP A 190 7.84 -1.99 -1.74
N VAL A 191 6.59 -1.67 -1.33
CA VAL A 191 5.47 -2.60 -1.33
C VAL A 191 4.70 -2.50 -2.66
N PRO A 192 4.51 -3.62 -3.40
CA PRO A 192 3.88 -3.62 -4.72
C PRO A 192 2.34 -3.55 -4.65
N LEU A 193 1.80 -2.71 -3.76
CA LEU A 193 0.37 -2.44 -3.59
C LEU A 193 0.08 -0.94 -3.46
N SER A 194 -1.20 -0.59 -3.55
CA SER A 194 -1.69 0.77 -3.44
C SER A 194 -1.45 1.34 -2.03
N PRO A 195 -1.36 2.68 -1.90
CA PRO A 195 -1.21 3.31 -0.59
C PRO A 195 -2.32 2.98 0.41
N VAL A 196 -3.56 2.78 -0.05
CA VAL A 196 -4.70 2.43 0.82
C VAL A 196 -4.55 1.01 1.36
N GLU A 197 -4.17 0.04 0.53
CA GLU A 197 -3.93 -1.34 0.97
C GLU A 197 -2.73 -1.41 1.92
N CYS A 198 -1.64 -0.68 1.62
CA CYS A 198 -0.49 -0.57 2.53
C CYS A 198 -0.88 0.06 3.87
N LYS A 199 -1.70 1.11 3.86
CA LYS A 199 -2.22 1.75 5.09
C LYS A 199 -3.05 0.77 5.91
N ALA A 200 -3.96 0.02 5.27
CA ALA A 200 -4.80 -0.96 5.96
C ALA A 200 -3.94 -2.05 6.62
N ALA A 201 -2.93 -2.57 5.91
CA ALA A 201 -2.02 -3.57 6.47
C ALA A 201 -1.12 -2.99 7.58
N TRP A 202 -0.63 -1.75 7.44
CA TRP A 202 0.14 -1.05 8.47
C TRP A 202 -0.65 -0.92 9.78
N ILE A 203 -1.92 -0.53 9.69
CA ILE A 203 -2.82 -0.45 10.85
C ILE A 203 -3.03 -1.85 11.43
N ASN A 204 -3.26 -2.86 10.57
CA ASN A 204 -3.54 -4.24 10.99
C ASN A 204 -2.45 -4.82 11.90
N ILE A 205 -1.18 -4.59 11.57
CA ILE A 205 -0.03 -5.08 12.34
C ILE A 205 0.37 -4.17 13.51
N CYS A 206 -0.35 -3.07 13.74
CA CYS A 206 0.01 -2.01 14.70
C CYS A 206 1.43 -1.45 14.44
N ALA A 207 1.82 -1.30 13.18
CA ALA A 207 3.12 -0.75 12.85
C ALA A 207 3.23 0.72 13.28
N PHE A 208 4.42 1.12 13.68
CA PHE A 208 4.70 2.46 14.18
C PHE A 208 6.11 2.90 13.78
N VAL A 209 6.36 4.21 13.85
CA VAL A 209 7.70 4.76 13.66
C VAL A 209 8.23 5.18 15.01
N HIS A 210 9.47 4.81 15.30
CA HIS A 210 10.16 5.20 16.51
C HIS A 210 11.68 5.21 16.30
N LEU A 211 12.38 5.92 17.17
CA LEU A 211 13.84 5.99 17.14
C LEU A 211 14.42 4.59 17.37
N ASP A 212 15.36 4.20 16.51
CA ASP A 212 16.23 3.08 16.78
C ASP A 212 17.36 3.55 17.70
N PRO A 213 17.44 3.04 18.95
CA PRO A 213 18.48 3.48 19.90
C PRO A 213 19.88 3.16 19.38
N THR A 214 20.04 2.10 18.59
CA THR A 214 21.36 1.66 18.10
C THR A 214 21.85 2.50 16.94
N ALA A 215 20.94 2.95 16.06
CA ALA A 215 21.28 3.68 14.86
C ALA A 215 21.01 5.20 14.96
N GLY A 216 20.36 5.66 16.04
CA GLY A 216 20.01 7.06 16.25
C GLY A 216 19.12 7.65 15.16
N ARG A 217 18.30 6.83 14.49
CA ARG A 217 17.41 7.27 13.40
C ARG A 217 16.03 6.64 13.50
N LEU A 218 15.03 7.35 12.99
CA LEU A 218 13.66 6.82 12.92
C LEU A 218 13.61 5.62 11.96
N VAL A 219 13.02 4.54 12.44
CA VAL A 219 12.74 3.33 11.65
C VAL A 219 11.32 2.88 11.89
N ALA A 220 10.82 2.05 10.99
CA ALA A 220 9.48 1.47 11.09
C ALA A 220 9.56 0.13 11.83
N TRP A 221 8.70 -0.03 12.83
CA TRP A 221 8.64 -1.15 13.74
C TRP A 221 7.29 -1.86 13.63
N GLN A 222 7.32 -3.17 13.90
CA GLN A 222 6.15 -3.99 14.18
C GLN A 222 6.28 -4.55 15.61
N PRO A 223 5.29 -4.38 16.48
CA PRO A 223 5.35 -4.91 17.83
C PRO A 223 5.14 -6.43 17.85
N PHE A 224 5.89 -7.10 18.73
CA PHE A 224 5.66 -8.52 19.03
C PHE A 224 4.31 -8.71 19.76
N ALA A 225 3.71 -9.89 19.64
CA ALA A 225 2.39 -10.19 20.22
C ALA A 225 2.33 -9.91 21.73
N ALA A 226 3.35 -10.35 22.48
CA ALA A 226 3.45 -10.11 23.92
C ALA A 226 3.45 -8.61 24.26
N VAL A 227 4.16 -7.80 23.48
CA VAL A 227 4.20 -6.34 23.67
C VAL A 227 2.84 -5.71 23.41
N LYS A 228 2.14 -6.10 22.34
CA LYS A 228 0.77 -5.62 22.08
C LYS A 228 -0.15 -5.90 23.26
N LEU A 229 -0.03 -7.10 23.84
CA LEU A 229 -0.82 -7.53 24.99
C LEU A 229 -0.47 -6.73 26.26
N GLU A 230 0.82 -6.47 26.51
CA GLU A 230 1.28 -5.66 27.65
C GLU A 230 0.79 -4.21 27.55
N VAL A 231 0.89 -3.59 26.37
CA VAL A 231 0.36 -2.24 26.12
C VAL A 231 -1.14 -2.21 26.38
N TRP A 232 -1.88 -3.22 25.92
CA TRP A 232 -3.32 -3.30 26.18
C TRP A 232 -3.66 -3.44 27.66
N LYS A 233 -2.94 -4.29 28.41
CA LYS A 233 -3.13 -4.41 29.87
C LYS A 233 -2.92 -3.06 30.57
N LYS A 234 -1.87 -2.33 30.18
CA LYS A 234 -1.61 -0.98 30.71
C LYS A 234 -2.71 0.01 30.36
N ILE A 235 -3.25 -0.06 29.14
CA ILE A 235 -4.42 0.73 28.74
C ILE A 235 -5.64 0.43 29.64
N LEU A 236 -5.92 -0.84 29.88
CA LEU A 236 -7.03 -1.24 30.77
C LEU A 236 -6.81 -0.75 32.21
N GLU A 237 -5.63 -0.99 32.78
CA GLU A 237 -5.25 -0.53 34.12
C GLU A 237 -5.42 1.00 34.26
N GLY A 238 -4.86 1.78 33.33
CA GLY A 238 -4.96 3.24 33.34
C GLY A 238 -6.40 3.72 33.15
N SER A 239 -7.18 3.07 32.29
CA SER A 239 -8.59 3.41 32.08
C SER A 239 -9.44 3.18 33.33
N LEU A 240 -9.17 2.11 34.08
CA LEU A 240 -9.88 1.79 35.31
C LEU A 240 -9.49 2.76 36.44
N LEU A 241 -8.20 3.05 36.60
CA LEU A 241 -7.69 3.93 37.64
C LEU A 241 -8.20 5.37 37.50
N HIS A 242 -8.33 5.85 36.26
CA HIS A 242 -8.75 7.22 35.95
C HIS A 242 -10.21 7.31 35.48
N GLU A 243 -11.01 6.25 35.64
CA GLU A 243 -12.42 6.17 35.28
C GLU A 243 -12.72 6.58 33.81
N ILE A 244 -11.79 6.29 32.89
CA ILE A 244 -11.95 6.57 31.46
C ILE A 244 -12.80 5.47 30.84
N ASN A 245 -14.00 5.83 30.38
CA ASN A 245 -14.90 4.89 29.73
C ASN A 245 -14.47 4.60 28.28
N LEU A 246 -13.80 3.45 28.08
CA LEU A 246 -13.33 2.97 26.77
C LEU A 246 -14.46 2.60 25.80
N GLU A 247 -15.70 2.46 26.29
CA GLU A 247 -16.87 2.14 25.46
C GLU A 247 -17.50 3.35 24.79
N LYS A 248 -17.09 4.55 25.22
CA LYS A 248 -17.53 5.80 24.67
C LYS A 248 -16.37 6.48 23.97
N GLN A 249 -16.67 7.63 23.37
CA GLN A 249 -15.62 8.49 22.86
C GLN A 249 -14.78 9.03 24.03
N PHE A 250 -13.46 8.88 23.93
CA PHE A 250 -12.50 9.42 24.91
C PHE A 250 -11.37 10.17 24.21
N LEU A 251 -10.67 10.98 25.00
CA LEU A 251 -9.47 11.68 24.57
C LEU A 251 -8.26 10.75 24.68
N ALA A 252 -7.62 10.42 23.55
CA ALA A 252 -6.50 9.48 23.56
C ALA A 252 -5.29 10.03 24.34
N ARG A 253 -5.13 11.37 24.38
CA ARG A 253 -4.12 12.04 25.22
C ARG A 253 -4.37 11.85 26.72
N ASP A 254 -5.63 11.81 27.15
CA ASP A 254 -5.96 11.68 28.57
C ASP A 254 -5.75 10.23 29.00
N LEU A 255 -6.11 9.27 28.13
CA LEU A 255 -5.78 7.87 28.32
C LEU A 255 -4.27 7.61 28.34
N TRP A 256 -3.49 8.27 27.47
CA TRP A 256 -2.04 8.18 27.53
C TRP A 256 -1.49 8.64 28.88
N LYS A 257 -1.94 9.81 29.36
CA LYS A 257 -1.53 10.33 30.67
C LYS A 257 -1.91 9.41 31.82
N ALA A 258 -3.05 8.73 31.72
CA ALA A 258 -3.52 7.75 32.70
C ALA A 258 -2.67 6.48 32.78
N ILE A 259 -1.82 6.22 31.78
CA ILE A 259 -0.92 5.05 31.74
C ILE A 259 0.48 5.39 32.28
N LEU A 260 0.82 6.68 32.36
CA LEU A 260 2.09 7.13 32.90
C LEU A 260 2.07 7.01 34.43
N ASP A 261 3.11 6.41 34.99
CA ASP A 261 3.30 6.35 36.43
C ASP A 261 3.75 7.75 36.92
N PRO A 262 3.05 8.38 37.88
CA PRO A 262 3.48 9.68 38.41
C PRO A 262 4.84 9.62 39.13
N ASP A 263 5.30 8.42 39.52
CA ASP A 263 6.54 8.20 40.28
C ASP A 263 7.71 7.67 39.41
N ASP A 264 7.50 7.37 38.11
CA ASP A 264 8.56 7.03 37.13
C ASP A 264 8.65 8.12 36.05
N ASP A 265 9.82 8.75 35.93
CA ASP A 265 10.08 9.76 34.89
C ASP A 265 10.11 9.17 33.47
N GLY A 266 10.16 7.84 33.33
CA GLY A 266 10.21 7.18 32.04
C GLY A 266 8.86 6.71 31.49
N THR A 267 8.76 6.69 30.17
CA THR A 267 7.59 6.09 29.50
C THR A 267 7.70 4.55 29.53
N PRO A 268 6.57 3.82 29.74
CA PRO A 268 6.59 2.36 29.78
C PRO A 268 6.83 1.73 28.40
N PHE A 269 6.47 2.46 27.33
CA PHE A 269 6.67 2.11 25.92
C PHE A 269 6.51 3.37 25.06
N PRO A 270 6.90 3.35 23.77
CA PRO A 270 6.76 4.52 22.89
C PRO A 270 5.31 4.99 22.73
N ARG A 271 5.06 6.30 22.78
CA ARG A 271 3.75 6.88 22.48
C ARG A 271 3.22 6.49 21.10
N THR A 272 4.10 6.36 20.11
CA THR A 272 3.71 5.97 18.75
C THR A 272 3.20 4.53 18.67
N LEU A 273 3.63 3.65 19.57
CA LEU A 273 3.08 2.29 19.71
C LEU A 273 1.68 2.31 20.34
N PHE A 274 1.47 3.12 21.38
CA PHE A 274 0.13 3.36 21.93
C PHE A 274 -0.84 3.85 20.86
N ASP A 275 -0.46 4.89 20.13
CA ASP A 275 -1.30 5.45 19.07
C ASP A 275 -1.59 4.41 17.96
N ALA A 276 -0.62 3.58 17.59
CA ALA A 276 -0.81 2.53 16.59
C ALA A 276 -1.83 1.47 17.06
N LEU A 277 -1.80 1.11 18.34
CA LEU A 277 -2.72 0.15 18.94
C LEU A 277 -4.13 0.73 19.05
N ILE A 278 -4.29 1.98 19.51
CA ILE A 278 -5.60 2.65 19.54
C ILE A 278 -6.17 2.75 18.12
N ARG A 279 -5.36 3.14 17.11
CA ARG A 279 -5.80 3.20 15.70
C ARG A 279 -6.30 1.86 15.19
N ARG A 280 -5.65 0.76 15.56
CA ARG A 280 -6.08 -0.59 15.17
C ARG A 280 -7.47 -0.94 15.70
N LEU A 281 -7.79 -0.46 16.88
CA LEU A 281 -9.02 -0.77 17.61
C LEU A 281 -10.17 0.21 17.33
N THR A 282 -9.88 1.38 16.76
CA THR A 282 -10.92 2.31 16.34
C THR A 282 -11.50 1.94 14.98
N ASP A 283 -12.82 2.10 14.85
CA ASP A 283 -13.59 1.87 13.61
C ASP A 283 -13.18 2.81 12.45
N ASN A 284 -12.46 3.88 12.78
CA ASN A 284 -12.22 4.98 11.84
C ASN A 284 -10.97 4.75 10.96
N THR A 285 -11.12 3.92 9.93
CA THR A 285 -10.13 3.75 8.86
C THR A 285 -9.80 5.05 8.10
N SER A 286 -10.60 6.11 8.25
CA SER A 286 -10.33 7.43 7.67
C SER A 286 -9.25 8.22 8.42
N VAL A 287 -8.87 7.83 9.66
CA VAL A 287 -7.85 8.55 10.42
C VAL A 287 -6.51 8.49 9.69
N SER A 288 -5.95 9.66 9.39
CA SER A 288 -4.65 9.81 8.74
C SER A 288 -3.55 9.18 9.60
N LEU A 289 -2.69 8.34 9.02
CA LEU A 289 -1.49 7.78 9.69
C LEU A 289 -0.54 8.86 10.22
N TYR A 290 -0.68 10.08 9.72
CA TYR A 290 0.25 11.19 9.94
C TYR A 290 -0.28 12.24 10.91
N SER A 291 -1.48 12.04 11.45
CA SER A 291 -2.15 13.03 12.30
C SER A 291 -2.28 12.46 13.68
N GLU A 292 -1.97 13.25 14.71
CA GLU A 292 -2.14 12.83 16.09
C GLU A 292 -3.58 12.40 16.39
N MET A 293 -3.70 11.41 17.27
CA MET A 293 -4.99 10.88 17.66
C MET A 293 -5.53 11.71 18.83
N ASN A 294 -6.48 12.60 18.56
CA ASN A 294 -7.09 13.43 19.60
C ASN A 294 -8.23 12.69 20.31
N TRP A 295 -9.15 12.11 19.52
CA TRP A 295 -10.31 11.39 20.01
C TRP A 295 -10.31 9.98 19.46
N ALA A 296 -10.75 9.03 20.27
CA ALA A 296 -10.89 7.63 19.90
C ALA A 296 -12.22 7.07 20.42
N SER A 297 -12.76 6.11 19.67
CA SER A 297 -13.89 5.28 20.07
C SER A 297 -13.56 3.87 19.60
N LEU A 298 -13.42 2.96 20.55
CA LEU A 298 -13.07 1.58 20.24
C LEU A 298 -14.32 0.85 19.75
N ASP A 299 -14.16 0.03 18.71
CA ASP A 299 -15.23 -0.87 18.31
C ASP A 299 -15.21 -2.11 19.21
N LYS A 300 -16.35 -2.39 19.83
CA LYS A 300 -16.50 -3.48 20.81
C LYS A 300 -16.09 -4.83 20.23
N ASN A 301 -16.62 -5.17 19.05
CA ASN A 301 -16.44 -6.48 18.43
C ASN A 301 -15.01 -6.66 17.89
N THR A 302 -14.49 -5.64 17.21
CA THR A 302 -13.12 -5.60 16.71
C THR A 302 -12.13 -5.71 17.85
N THR A 303 -12.34 -4.97 18.94
CA THR A 303 -11.46 -5.00 20.11
C THR A 303 -11.51 -6.37 20.79
N ALA A 304 -12.70 -6.88 21.10
CA ALA A 304 -12.84 -8.18 21.74
C ALA A 304 -12.14 -9.28 20.93
N LYS A 305 -12.42 -9.37 19.62
CA LYS A 305 -11.79 -10.33 18.71
C LYS A 305 -10.27 -10.19 18.68
N TRP A 306 -9.76 -8.98 18.49
CA TRP A 306 -8.32 -8.72 18.38
C TRP A 306 -7.55 -9.09 19.65
N ILE A 307 -8.13 -8.85 20.83
CA ILE A 307 -7.53 -9.28 22.12
C ILE A 307 -7.46 -10.79 22.23
N GLY A 308 -8.51 -11.50 21.82
CA GLY A 308 -8.51 -12.97 21.80
C GLY A 308 -7.43 -13.52 20.87
N GLU A 309 -7.31 -12.96 19.66
CA GLU A 309 -6.28 -13.32 18.67
C GLU A 309 -4.87 -13.13 19.22
N ILE A 310 -4.58 -11.97 19.83
CA ILE A 310 -3.25 -11.66 20.37
C ILE A 310 -2.92 -12.51 21.59
N TYR A 311 -3.90 -12.80 22.44
CA TYR A 311 -3.68 -13.67 23.58
C TYR A 311 -3.28 -15.08 23.13
N LEU A 312 -3.93 -15.62 22.10
CA LEU A 312 -3.53 -16.90 21.48
C LEU A 312 -2.15 -16.81 20.83
N GLU A 313 -1.87 -15.75 20.05
CA GLU A 313 -0.55 -15.53 19.44
C GLU A 313 0.57 -15.48 20.50
N THR A 314 0.26 -15.01 21.71
CA THR A 314 1.23 -14.92 22.82
C THR A 314 1.37 -16.24 23.59
N THR A 315 0.27 -16.95 23.86
CA THR A 315 0.25 -18.10 24.79
C THR A 315 0.30 -19.47 24.10
N ALA A 316 -0.22 -19.54 22.88
CA ALA A 316 -0.32 -20.74 22.06
C ALA A 316 0.11 -20.44 20.60
N PRO A 317 1.34 -19.95 20.37
CA PRO A 317 1.81 -19.55 19.04
C PRO A 317 1.92 -20.74 18.06
N ASP A 318 2.13 -21.94 18.58
CA ASP A 318 2.38 -23.15 17.83
C ASP A 318 1.50 -24.31 18.32
N THR A 319 1.30 -25.32 17.47
CA THR A 319 0.51 -26.51 17.80
C THR A 319 1.08 -27.33 18.96
N GLY A 320 2.33 -27.06 19.37
CA GLY A 320 2.99 -27.68 20.52
C GLY A 320 2.62 -27.07 21.87
N ARG A 321 2.06 -25.85 21.89
CA ARG A 321 1.64 -25.13 23.10
C ARG A 321 0.13 -24.97 23.13
N ALA A 322 -0.58 -26.06 23.38
CA ALA A 322 -2.03 -26.01 23.55
C ALA A 322 -2.42 -25.38 24.90
N ILE A 323 -3.36 -24.44 24.88
CA ILE A 323 -4.03 -23.91 26.07
C ILE A 323 -5.41 -24.55 26.22
N SER A 324 -5.85 -24.80 27.45
CA SER A 324 -7.21 -25.30 27.67
C SER A 324 -8.25 -24.25 27.31
N HIS A 325 -9.37 -24.70 26.74
CA HIS A 325 -10.46 -23.83 26.33
C HIS A 325 -10.98 -22.95 27.48
N ALA A 326 -11.14 -23.52 28.68
CA ALA A 326 -11.61 -22.79 29.85
C ALA A 326 -10.64 -21.69 30.29
N GLN A 327 -9.34 -22.01 30.37
CA GLN A 327 -8.30 -21.04 30.72
C GLN A 327 -8.21 -19.90 29.70
N PHE A 328 -8.33 -20.22 28.40
CA PHE A 328 -8.35 -19.20 27.36
C PHE A 328 -9.53 -18.24 27.50
N LEU A 329 -10.75 -18.75 27.65
CA LEU A 329 -11.93 -17.90 27.78
C LEU A 329 -11.92 -17.04 29.06
N GLU A 330 -11.44 -17.59 30.18
CA GLU A 330 -11.29 -16.83 31.43
C GLU A 330 -10.29 -15.69 31.27
N ALA A 331 -9.09 -15.99 30.78
CA ALA A 331 -8.07 -14.97 30.56
C ALA A 331 -8.49 -13.92 29.52
N TRP A 332 -9.20 -14.33 28.46
CA TRP A 332 -9.73 -13.39 27.47
C TRP A 332 -10.78 -12.45 28.09
N ARG A 333 -11.67 -12.96 28.95
CA ARG A 333 -12.65 -12.12 29.68
C ARG A 333 -11.98 -11.11 30.61
N ASP A 334 -10.90 -11.49 31.27
CA ASP A 334 -10.18 -10.59 32.17
C ASP A 334 -9.44 -9.47 31.43
N LEU A 335 -9.18 -9.67 30.13
CA LEU A 335 -8.57 -8.69 29.25
C LEU A 335 -9.60 -7.80 28.52
N LEU A 336 -10.86 -7.77 28.96
CA LEU A 336 -11.90 -6.91 28.39
C LEU A 336 -12.51 -6.01 29.47
N PRO A 337 -13.02 -4.82 29.10
CA PRO A 337 -13.91 -4.05 29.97
C PRO A 337 -15.06 -4.92 30.50
N GLU A 338 -15.51 -4.66 31.73
CA GLU A 338 -16.47 -5.54 32.42
C GLU A 338 -17.75 -5.81 31.62
N SER A 339 -18.27 -4.77 30.96
CA SER A 339 -19.45 -4.81 30.09
C SER A 339 -19.25 -5.62 28.80
N TRP A 340 -18.00 -5.88 28.40
CA TRP A 340 -17.64 -6.56 27.16
C TRP A 340 -17.25 -8.02 27.38
N ARG A 341 -17.17 -8.49 28.62
CA ARG A 341 -16.82 -9.88 28.95
C ARG A 341 -17.66 -10.93 28.24
N ALA A 342 -18.92 -10.61 27.91
CA ALA A 342 -19.80 -11.49 27.16
C ALA A 342 -19.33 -11.75 25.71
N GLU A 343 -18.50 -10.86 25.14
CA GLU A 343 -17.99 -10.98 23.76
C GLU A 343 -16.80 -11.94 23.64
N ALA A 344 -16.22 -12.37 24.76
CA ALA A 344 -15.23 -13.44 24.80
C ALA A 344 -15.93 -14.79 24.56
N SER A 345 -16.25 -15.03 23.29
CA SER A 345 -16.87 -16.26 22.77
C SER A 345 -16.09 -16.73 21.55
N LEU A 346 -15.91 -18.05 21.40
CA LEU A 346 -15.30 -18.62 20.21
C LEU A 346 -16.09 -18.31 18.93
N ASP A 347 -17.40 -18.10 19.02
CA ASP A 347 -18.22 -17.73 17.87
C ASP A 347 -17.81 -16.37 17.27
N ASN A 348 -17.22 -15.49 18.09
CA ASN A 348 -16.69 -14.20 17.66
C ASN A 348 -15.28 -14.29 17.08
N MET A 349 -14.62 -15.44 17.21
CA MET A 349 -13.35 -15.71 16.54
C MET A 349 -13.61 -16.29 15.15
N GLU A 350 -13.09 -15.63 14.11
CA GLU A 350 -12.94 -16.32 12.85
C GLU A 350 -11.78 -17.29 12.98
N VAL A 351 -12.01 -18.55 12.61
CA VAL A 351 -10.97 -19.56 12.48
C VAL A 351 -10.02 -19.11 11.36
N ARG A 352 -9.01 -18.29 11.69
CA ARG A 352 -7.86 -18.05 10.83
C ARG A 352 -6.97 -19.29 10.86
N ILE A 353 -7.44 -20.39 10.26
CA ILE A 353 -6.54 -21.36 9.66
C ILE A 353 -6.02 -20.65 8.41
N ASN A 354 -4.90 -19.93 8.51
CA ASN A 354 -3.85 -19.88 7.49
C ASN A 354 -2.74 -18.87 7.82
N HIS A 355 -1.52 -19.43 7.84
CA HIS A 355 -0.22 -18.82 7.54
C HIS A 355 0.40 -17.89 8.60
N PHE A 356 0.70 -18.46 9.76
CA PHE A 356 1.95 -18.17 10.45
C PHE A 356 2.96 -19.26 10.10
N TYR A 357 3.64 -19.11 8.97
CA TYR A 357 4.96 -19.69 8.68
C TYR A 357 5.66 -18.86 7.61
#